data_AF-Q8RE89-F1
#
_entry.id   AF-Q8RE89-F1
#
_cell.length_a   1.000
_cell.length_b   1.000
_cell.length_c   1.000
_cell.angle_alpha   90.00
_cell.angle_beta   90.00
_cell.angle_gamma   90.00
#
_symmetry.space_group_name_H-M   'P 1'
#
loop_
_entity.id
_entity.type
_entity.pdbx_description
1 polymer ?
#
loop_
_entity_poly.entity_id
_entity_poly.type
_entity_poly.pdbx_seq_one_letter_code
_entity_poly.pdbx_strand_id
1 'polypeptide(L)'
;MRGVDMTEFNWDNFIQELKKFQKGIENVGGYIRETKIEAPAKEEEILEIEKKLGYSLPEDFRDILLNYSSHFEYYWTSDRESDNRIIELPNNLKSIFGTNLH
;
A
#
# COMPACT_ATOMS: atom_id res chain seq x y z
N MET A 1 11.81 -27.73 6.00
CA MET A 1 11.82 -26.35 5.49
C MET A 1 11.87 -25.44 6.71
N ARG A 2 12.80 -24.49 6.79
CA ARG A 2 12.86 -23.55 7.91
C ARG A 2 11.67 -22.61 7.75
N GLY A 3 10.70 -22.70 8.66
CA GLY A 3 9.68 -21.68 8.83
C GLY A 3 10.41 -20.37 9.12
N VAL A 4 10.21 -19.40 8.24
CA VAL A 4 10.55 -18.02 8.57
C VAL A 4 9.61 -17.66 9.72
N ASP A 5 10.16 -17.46 10.90
CA ASP A 5 9.46 -16.81 12.00
C ASP A 5 9.23 -15.36 11.58
N MET A 6 8.18 -15.16 10.77
CA MET A 6 7.61 -13.86 10.52
C MET A 6 7.05 -13.43 11.87
N THR A 7 7.82 -12.62 12.61
CA THR A 7 7.24 -11.77 13.65
C THR A 7 5.91 -11.25 13.10
N GLU A 8 4.78 -11.62 13.74
CA GLU A 8 3.42 -11.34 13.25
C GLU A 8 3.37 -9.95 12.62
N PHE A 9 2.97 -9.89 11.34
CA PHE A 9 2.79 -8.61 10.68
C PHE A 9 1.74 -7.81 11.46
N ASN A 10 2.16 -6.67 12.00
CA ASN A 10 1.30 -5.84 12.82
C ASN A 10 0.68 -4.74 11.97
N TRP A 11 -0.57 -4.95 11.59
CA TRP A 11 -1.33 -4.02 10.75
C TRP A 11 -1.48 -2.64 11.37
N ASP A 12 -1.75 -2.55 12.67
CA ASP A 12 -1.89 -1.26 13.35
C ASP A 12 -0.59 -0.46 13.30
N ASN A 13 0.54 -1.11 13.56
CA ASN A 13 1.86 -0.49 13.43
C ASN A 13 2.12 -0.06 11.99
N PHE A 14 1.80 -0.89 11.00
CA PHE A 14 1.93 -0.53 9.58
C PHE A 14 1.12 0.74 9.26
N ILE A 15 -0.13 0.83 9.71
CA ILE A 15 -0.97 2.01 9.50
C ILE A 15 -0.41 3.25 10.23
N GLN A 16 0.16 3.09 11.42
CA GLN A 16 0.82 4.20 12.13
C GLN A 16 2.09 4.69 11.41
N GLU A 17 2.93 3.78 10.93
CA GLU A 17 4.11 4.15 10.14
C GLU A 17 3.71 4.77 8.80
N LEU A 18 2.65 4.27 8.15
CA LEU A 18 2.11 4.88 6.94
C LEU A 18 1.66 6.33 7.17
N LYS A 19 0.97 6.62 8.28
CA LYS A 19 0.58 8.00 8.65
C LYS A 19 1.79 8.91 8.90
N LYS A 20 2.87 8.39 9.51
CA LYS A 20 4.12 9.14 9.67
C LYS A 20 4.77 9.44 8.32
N PHE A 21 4.80 8.45 7.44
CA PHE A 21 5.31 8.61 6.08
C PHE A 21 4.50 9.64 5.29
N GLN A 22 3.16 9.59 5.38
CA GLN A 22 2.28 10.58 4.79
C GLN A 22 2.59 12.00 5.26
N LYS A 23 2.70 12.21 6.57
CA LYS A 23 3.11 13.52 7.12
C LYS A 23 4.48 13.96 6.60
N GLY A 24 5.41 13.03 6.41
CA GLY A 24 6.70 13.29 5.79
C GLY A 24 6.58 13.83 4.37
N ILE A 25 5.78 13.18 3.52
CA ILE A 25 5.51 13.61 2.14
C ILE A 25 4.84 14.99 2.11
N GLU A 26 3.83 15.25 2.95
CA GLU A 26 3.17 16.56 3.02
C GLU A 26 4.14 17.67 3.45
N ASN A 27 5.00 17.41 4.44
CA ASN A 27 5.98 18.38 4.95
C ASN A 27 6.99 18.83 3.90
N VAL A 28 7.34 17.95 2.95
CA VAL A 28 8.26 18.30 1.86
C VAL A 28 7.53 18.99 0.70
N GLY A 29 6.20 19.11 0.74
CA GLY A 29 5.37 19.73 -0.31
C GLY A 29 4.74 18.72 -1.27
N GLY A 30 4.78 17.43 -0.97
CA GLY A 30 4.26 16.37 -1.81
C GLY A 30 2.75 16.25 -1.69
N TYR A 31 2.13 15.62 -2.68
CA TYR A 31 0.70 15.36 -2.71
C TYR A 31 0.41 13.91 -2.36
N ILE A 32 -0.59 13.72 -1.51
CA ILE A 32 -1.12 12.41 -1.15
C ILE A 32 -2.59 12.43 -1.51
N ARG A 33 -3.02 11.41 -2.25
CA ARG A 33 -4.45 11.18 -2.47
C ARG A 33 -5.01 10.47 -1.25
N GLU A 34 -6.30 10.67 -0.97
CA GLU A 34 -7.00 9.94 0.08
C GLU A 34 -6.67 8.44 0.01
N THR A 35 -6.18 7.91 1.13
CA THR A 35 -5.83 6.49 1.26
C THR A 35 -7.09 5.70 1.49
N LYS A 36 -7.36 4.72 0.62
CA LYS A 36 -8.52 3.85 0.76
C LYS A 36 -8.12 2.58 1.48
N ILE A 37 -8.83 2.28 2.55
CA ILE A 37 -8.71 1.04 3.32
C ILE A 37 -10.13 0.58 3.57
N GLU A 38 -10.51 -0.52 2.93
CA GLU A 38 -11.83 -1.12 3.14
C GLU A 38 -11.78 -2.18 4.24
N ALA A 39 -12.96 -2.56 4.74
CA ALA A 39 -13.08 -3.62 5.74
C ALA A 39 -12.51 -4.94 5.19
N PRO A 40 -12.05 -5.86 6.06
CA PRO A 40 -11.63 -7.18 5.61
C PRO A 40 -12.73 -7.90 4.82
N ALA A 41 -12.31 -8.70 3.85
CA ALA A 41 -13.21 -9.53 3.07
C ALA A 41 -13.83 -10.64 3.94
N LYS A 42 -14.98 -11.14 3.51
CA LYS A 42 -15.58 -12.33 4.09
C LYS A 42 -15.04 -13.59 3.41
N GLU A 43 -15.02 -14.69 4.14
CA GLU A 43 -14.60 -15.99 3.61
C GLU A 43 -15.42 -16.39 2.38
N GLU A 44 -16.73 -16.11 2.35
CA GLU A 44 -17.57 -16.41 1.21
C GLU A 44 -17.17 -15.63 -0.05
N GLU A 45 -16.74 -14.37 0.10
CA GLU A 45 -16.30 -13.53 -1.01
C GLU A 45 -14.99 -14.06 -1.61
N ILE A 46 -14.07 -14.54 -0.77
CA ILE A 46 -12.82 -15.16 -1.21
C ILE A 46 -13.09 -16.46 -1.97
N LEU A 47 -13.96 -17.33 -1.43
CA LEU A 47 -14.32 -18.59 -2.08
C LEU A 47 -14.99 -18.38 -3.45
N GLU A 48 -15.84 -17.35 -3.58
CA GLU A 48 -16.43 -16.98 -4.87
C GLU A 48 -15.38 -16.53 -5.90
N ILE A 49 -14.36 -15.77 -5.45
CA ILE A 49 -13.25 -15.31 -6.30
C ILE A 49 -12.39 -16.50 -6.75
N GLU A 50 -11.97 -17.35 -5.83
CA GLU A 50 -11.14 -18.53 -6.15
C GLU A 50 -11.85 -19.48 -7.12
N LYS A 51 -13.16 -19.67 -6.94
CA LYS A 51 -13.98 -20.45 -7.88
C LYS A 51 -13.98 -19.83 -9.28
N LYS A 52 -14.07 -18.50 -9.39
CA LYS A 52 -14.00 -17.79 -10.69
C LYS A 52 -12.62 -17.88 -11.31
N LEU A 53 -11.56 -17.84 -10.51
CA LEU A 53 -10.16 -17.93 -10.95
C LEU A 53 -9.74 -19.36 -11.31
N GLY A 54 -10.38 -20.38 -10.74
CA GLY A 54 -10.04 -21.79 -10.94
C GLY A 54 -8.82 -22.25 -10.13
N TYR A 55 -8.36 -21.44 -9.16
CA TYR A 55 -7.29 -21.78 -8.24
C TYR A 55 -7.47 -21.06 -6.90
N SER A 56 -6.86 -21.60 -5.85
CA SER A 56 -6.85 -20.99 -4.52
C SER A 56 -5.77 -19.90 -4.43
N LEU A 57 -6.14 -18.75 -3.87
CA LEU A 57 -5.20 -17.68 -3.59
C LEU A 57 -4.11 -18.17 -2.62
N PRO A 58 -2.88 -17.65 -2.72
CA PRO A 58 -1.83 -17.94 -1.75
C PRO A 58 -2.30 -17.64 -0.32
N GLU A 59 -1.92 -18.48 0.64
CA GLU A 59 -2.37 -18.40 2.04
C GLU A 59 -2.06 -17.02 2.66
N ASP A 60 -0.83 -16.53 2.50
CA ASP A 60 -0.44 -15.19 2.97
C ASP A 60 -1.27 -14.07 2.35
N PHE A 61 -1.71 -14.23 1.09
CA PHE A 61 -2.57 -13.24 0.44
C PHE A 61 -4.00 -13.29 0.97
N ARG A 62 -4.52 -14.51 1.23
CA ARG A 62 -5.82 -14.67 1.89
C ARG A 62 -5.82 -14.08 3.29
N ASP A 63 -4.77 -14.31 4.06
CA ASP A 63 -4.59 -13.76 5.41
C ASP A 63 -4.74 -12.23 5.38
N ILE A 64 -4.08 -11.57 4.41
CA ILE A 64 -4.20 -10.12 4.26
C ILE A 64 -5.65 -9.68 3.98
N LEU A 65 -6.33 -10.36 3.06
CA LEU A 65 -7.69 -10.00 2.67
C LEU A 65 -8.70 -10.22 3.80
N LEU A 66 -8.55 -11.30 4.56
CA LEU A 66 -9.49 -11.72 5.60
C LEU A 66 -9.26 -11.01 6.93
N ASN A 67 -8.02 -10.64 7.25
CA ASN A 67 -7.67 -10.09 8.56
C ASN A 67 -7.39 -8.59 8.54
N TYR A 68 -7.00 -8.01 7.40
CA TYR A 68 -6.56 -6.60 7.35
C TYR A 68 -7.43 -5.73 6.47
N SER A 69 -7.56 -6.04 5.18
CA SER A 69 -8.36 -5.22 4.26
C SER A 69 -8.65 -5.94 2.95
N SER A 70 -9.90 -5.86 2.47
CA SER A 70 -10.27 -6.32 1.13
C SER A 70 -9.71 -5.43 0.01
N HIS A 71 -9.40 -4.17 0.32
CA HIS A 71 -8.91 -3.19 -0.63
C HIS A 71 -8.04 -2.12 0.05
N PHE A 72 -6.78 -2.05 -0.37
CA PHE A 72 -5.83 -1.03 0.03
C PHE A 72 -5.33 -0.25 -1.19
N GLU A 73 -5.55 1.07 -1.19
CA GLU A 73 -5.05 1.97 -2.23
C GLU A 73 -4.28 3.12 -1.59
N TYR A 74 -2.98 3.21 -1.88
CA TYR A 74 -2.11 4.28 -1.43
C TYR A 74 -1.43 4.94 -2.62
N TYR A 75 -1.55 6.27 -2.71
CA TYR A 75 -0.93 7.05 -3.79
C TYR A 75 -0.38 8.35 -3.24
N TRP A 76 0.83 8.66 -3.67
CA TRP A 76 1.48 9.93 -3.42
C TRP A 76 2.39 10.30 -4.58
N THR A 77 2.74 11.58 -4.69
CA THR A 77 3.65 12.10 -5.70
C THR A 77 4.39 13.32 -5.16
N SER A 78 5.65 13.49 -5.57
CA SER A 78 6.43 14.73 -5.39
C SER A 78 6.07 15.81 -6.41
N ASP A 79 5.38 15.42 -7.49
CA ASP A 79 5.13 16.23 -8.66
C ASP A 79 3.63 16.58 -8.69
N ARG A 80 3.28 17.82 -8.37
CA ARG A 80 1.95 18.34 -8.70
C ARG A 80 1.96 18.88 -10.12
N GLU A 81 1.39 18.11 -11.05
CA GLU A 81 1.17 18.59 -12.44
C GLU A 81 0.24 19.83 -12.51
N SER A 82 -0.49 20.17 -11.44
CA SER A 82 -1.57 21.15 -11.48
C SER A 82 -1.39 22.43 -10.63
N ASP A 83 -0.30 22.60 -9.86
CA ASP A 83 -0.16 23.81 -8.99
C ASP A 83 1.23 24.46 -8.92
N ASN A 84 2.13 24.22 -9.88
CA ASN A 84 3.49 24.80 -9.90
C ASN A 84 4.34 24.53 -8.62
N ARG A 85 3.96 23.60 -7.74
CA ARG A 85 4.79 23.15 -6.62
C ARG A 85 5.33 21.76 -6.93
N ILE A 86 6.38 21.75 -7.74
CA ILE A 86 7.22 20.57 -7.91
C ILE A 86 8.24 20.62 -6.79
N ILE A 87 8.32 19.58 -5.96
CA ILE A 87 9.55 19.39 -5.19
C ILE A 87 10.60 19.02 -6.22
N GLU A 88 11.50 19.95 -6.55
CA GLU A 88 12.66 19.62 -7.38
C GLU A 88 13.60 18.72 -6.58
N LEU A 89 13.33 17.42 -6.63
CA LEU A 89 14.22 16.42 -6.08
C LEU A 89 15.50 16.37 -6.93
N PRO A 90 16.68 16.24 -6.30
CA PRO A 90 17.89 15.84 -7.01
C PRO A 90 17.65 14.58 -7.85
N ASN A 91 18.28 14.48 -9.03
CA ASN A 91 18.03 13.38 -9.97
C ASN A 91 18.23 11.98 -9.34
N ASN A 92 19.18 11.83 -8.42
CA ASN A 92 19.41 10.58 -7.69
C ASN A 92 18.27 10.20 -6.72
N LEU A 93 17.46 11.17 -6.30
CA LEU A 93 16.31 10.96 -5.44
C LEU A 93 15.00 10.82 -6.23
N LYS A 94 14.91 11.41 -7.43
CA LYS A 94 13.75 11.24 -8.33
C LYS A 94 13.49 9.76 -8.67
N SER A 95 14.52 8.93 -8.82
CA SER A 95 14.34 7.49 -9.07
C SER A 95 13.87 6.69 -7.85
N ILE A 96 14.04 7.23 -6.64
CA ILE A 96 13.63 6.58 -5.38
C ILE A 96 12.18 6.97 -5.04
N PHE A 97 11.80 8.20 -5.39
CA PHE A 97 10.55 8.84 -4.96
C PHE A 97 9.61 9.20 -6.12
N GLY A 98 9.97 8.88 -7.36
CA GLY A 98 9.15 9.08 -8.56
C GLY A 98 8.52 7.78 -9.06
N THR A 99 7.35 7.87 -9.67
CA THR A 99 6.50 6.73 -10.08
C THR A 99 6.99 5.97 -11.33
N ASN A 100 8.16 6.28 -11.87
CA ASN A 100 8.73 5.57 -13.02
C ASN A 100 9.96 4.77 -12.61
N LEU A 101 9.72 3.56 -12.08
CA LEU A 101 10.65 2.45 -12.24
C LEU A 101 10.61 2.04 -13.73
N HIS A 102 11.60 2.48 -14.51
CA HIS A 102 11.93 1.90 -15.81
C HIS A 102 13.01 0.83 -15.63
#